data_AF-A0AB34IGY9-F1
#
_entry.id   AF-A0AB34IGY9-F1
#
_cell.length_a   1.000
_cell.length_b   1.000
_cell.length_c   1.000
_cell.angle_alpha   90.00
_cell.angle_beta   90.00
_cell.angle_gamma   90.00
#
_symmetry.space_group_name_H-M   'P 1'
#
loop_
_entity.id
_entity.type
_entity.pdbx_description
1 polymer ?
#
loop_
_entity_poly.entity_id
_entity_poly.type
_entity_poly.pdbx_seq_one_letter_code
_entity_poly.pdbx_strand_id
1 'polypeptide(L)'
;MAVARALFLLPLLAVDLSHALAPPRPTRSATARPAISPPALLPRRAATHAAIASLIAPLAAHASGGATAGRTTSIPRAKLRYSGRLTAAVKAFLVLKASIGTDEQKKAGKAFFSDAEDSAYSELKTAGYLLAVAFKIDAKVPPDKLETVKAFKKLMKDLEELKKGMDGKPADAEKAFGKASESLNLYLEGVELPLLDDSSYSPA
;
A
#
# COMPACT_ATOMS: atom_id res chain seq x y z
N MET A 1 -27.00 61.05 -18.91
CA MET A 1 -26.26 59.91 -19.48
C MET A 1 -26.66 58.66 -18.71
N ALA A 2 -27.71 58.00 -19.18
CA ALA A 2 -28.31 56.82 -18.57
C ALA A 2 -27.69 55.57 -19.20
N VAL A 3 -27.10 54.70 -18.38
CA VAL A 3 -26.69 53.36 -18.81
C VAL A 3 -27.49 52.37 -17.98
N ALA A 4 -28.55 51.88 -18.61
CA ALA A 4 -29.35 50.76 -18.17
C ALA A 4 -28.48 49.50 -18.12
N ARG A 5 -28.48 48.79 -17.00
CA ARG A 5 -27.99 47.41 -16.92
C ARG A 5 -29.12 46.53 -16.42
N ALA A 6 -29.41 45.53 -17.25
CA ALA A 6 -30.62 44.75 -17.27
C ALA A 6 -30.91 44.02 -15.95
N LEU A 7 -32.17 44.13 -15.51
CA LEU A 7 -32.82 43.15 -14.66
C LEU A 7 -32.74 41.77 -15.34
N PHE A 8 -32.26 40.77 -14.61
CA PHE A 8 -32.51 39.37 -14.95
C PHE A 8 -33.49 38.82 -13.91
N LEU A 9 -34.67 38.44 -14.38
CA LEU A 9 -35.84 38.06 -13.61
C LEU A 9 -36.15 36.58 -13.88
N LEU A 10 -36.16 35.77 -12.81
CA LEU A 10 -36.80 34.44 -12.62
C LEU A 10 -36.27 33.19 -13.39
N PRO A 11 -36.55 31.94 -12.92
CA PRO A 11 -37.57 31.57 -11.92
C PRO A 11 -37.18 30.63 -10.75
N LEU A 12 -38.13 30.65 -9.81
CA LEU A 12 -38.36 29.81 -8.64
C LEU A 12 -38.48 28.31 -8.93
N LEU A 13 -38.04 27.52 -7.94
CA LEU A 13 -38.66 26.31 -7.37
C LEU A 13 -39.40 25.32 -8.29
N ALA A 14 -38.79 24.14 -8.44
CA ALA A 14 -39.49 22.87 -8.33
C ALA A 14 -38.58 21.88 -7.57
N VAL A 15 -38.89 21.68 -6.28
CA VAL A 15 -38.39 20.57 -5.47
C VAL A 15 -39.34 19.41 -5.74
N ASP A 16 -38.87 18.39 -6.46
CA ASP A 16 -39.58 17.11 -6.54
C ASP A 16 -39.01 16.16 -5.48
N LEU A 17 -39.93 15.65 -4.66
CA LEU A 17 -39.74 14.79 -3.52
C LEU A 17 -40.21 13.38 -3.92
N SER A 18 -39.29 12.51 -4.30
CA SER A 18 -39.55 11.08 -4.51
C SER A 18 -38.33 10.29 -4.02
N HIS A 19 -38.28 9.91 -2.74
CA HIS A 19 -38.69 8.61 -2.20
C HIS A 19 -38.02 7.38 -2.84
N ALA A 20 -37.09 6.80 -2.06
CA ALA A 20 -36.73 5.39 -1.97
C ALA A 20 -36.10 4.69 -3.20
N LEU A 21 -34.79 4.41 -3.11
CA LEU A 21 -34.31 3.02 -3.22
C LEU A 21 -32.90 2.88 -2.62
N ALA A 22 -32.82 2.13 -1.52
CA ALA A 22 -31.56 1.73 -0.90
C ALA A 22 -30.79 0.75 -1.81
N PRO A 23 -29.44 0.82 -1.87
CA PRO A 23 -28.66 -0.21 -2.54
C PRO A 23 -28.70 -1.51 -1.72
N PRO A 24 -28.86 -2.69 -2.36
CA PRO A 24 -28.83 -3.96 -1.66
C PRO A 24 -27.42 -4.21 -1.07
N ARG A 25 -27.39 -4.60 0.21
CA ARG A 25 -26.19 -5.12 0.88
C ARG A 25 -25.67 -6.35 0.12
N PRO A 26 -24.36 -6.48 -0.11
CA PRO A 26 -23.79 -7.77 -0.44
C PRO A 26 -23.94 -8.68 0.80
N THR A 27 -24.81 -9.67 0.68
CA THR A 27 -24.86 -10.80 1.59
C THR A 27 -23.52 -11.52 1.53
N ARG A 28 -22.89 -11.62 2.70
CA ARG A 28 -21.69 -12.41 2.94
C ARG A 28 -22.04 -13.88 2.74
N SER A 29 -21.82 -14.39 1.52
CA SER A 29 -21.93 -15.83 1.24
C SER A 29 -20.93 -16.57 2.12
N ALA A 30 -21.47 -17.35 3.06
CA ALA A 30 -20.72 -18.24 3.90
C ALA A 30 -19.88 -19.19 3.05
N THR A 31 -18.60 -19.27 3.37
CA THR A 31 -17.70 -20.32 2.93
C THR A 31 -18.33 -21.68 3.26
N ALA A 32 -18.78 -22.40 2.23
CA ALA A 32 -19.10 -23.82 2.36
C ALA A 32 -17.81 -24.54 2.77
N ARG A 33 -17.80 -25.09 3.99
CA ARG A 33 -16.81 -26.08 4.41
C ARG A 33 -16.91 -27.27 3.45
N PRO A 34 -15.80 -27.78 2.86
CA PRO A 34 -15.85 -29.11 2.27
C PRO A 34 -16.15 -30.10 3.40
N ALA A 35 -17.28 -30.79 3.28
CA ALA A 35 -17.63 -31.90 4.15
C ALA A 35 -16.61 -33.02 3.91
N ILE A 36 -15.86 -33.35 4.95
CA ILE A 36 -15.00 -34.53 4.98
C ILE A 36 -15.94 -35.72 5.14
N SER A 37 -16.20 -36.43 4.04
CA SER A 37 -16.88 -37.73 4.05
C SER A 37 -16.06 -38.72 4.87
N PRO A 38 -16.65 -39.48 5.82
CA PRO A 38 -15.94 -40.61 6.42
C PRO A 38 -15.75 -41.72 5.36
N PRO A 39 -14.61 -42.44 5.35
CA PRO A 39 -14.43 -43.55 4.43
C PRO A 39 -15.40 -44.68 4.78
N ALA A 40 -16.25 -45.04 3.82
CA ALA A 40 -17.10 -46.22 3.89
C ALA A 40 -16.22 -47.48 3.96
N LEU A 41 -16.36 -48.22 5.07
CA LEU A 41 -15.83 -49.57 5.22
C LEU A 41 -16.55 -50.49 4.23
N LEU A 42 -15.84 -51.01 3.23
CA LEU A 42 -16.34 -52.10 2.39
C LEU A 42 -15.64 -53.43 2.75
N PRO A 43 -16.37 -54.55 2.73
CA PRO A 43 -15.92 -55.82 3.27
C PRO A 43 -14.94 -56.54 2.35
N ARG A 44 -13.99 -57.20 3.02
CA ARG A 44 -13.02 -58.17 2.52
C ARG A 44 -13.71 -59.30 1.73
N ARG A 45 -13.49 -59.37 0.42
CA ARG A 45 -13.49 -60.64 -0.34
C ARG A 45 -12.66 -60.53 -1.61
N ALA A 46 -11.89 -61.58 -1.84
CA ALA A 46 -10.78 -61.69 -2.77
C ALA A 46 -11.20 -61.74 -4.24
N ALA A 47 -10.38 -61.17 -5.12
CA ALA A 47 -10.20 -61.67 -6.48
C ALA A 47 -8.83 -61.18 -7.02
N THR A 48 -7.97 -62.15 -7.26
CA THR A 48 -6.66 -62.11 -7.92
C THR A 48 -6.72 -61.41 -9.29
N HIS A 49 -5.91 -60.36 -9.51
CA HIS A 49 -5.45 -59.99 -10.86
C HIS A 49 -4.02 -59.42 -10.81
N ALA A 50 -3.31 -59.75 -11.87
CA ALA A 50 -1.88 -59.70 -12.11
C ALA A 50 -1.18 -58.36 -11.84
N ALA A 51 0.08 -58.50 -11.43
CA ALA A 51 1.09 -57.47 -11.30
C ALA A 51 1.37 -56.73 -12.62
N ILE A 52 1.44 -55.39 -12.54
CA ILE A 52 2.41 -54.59 -13.27
C ILE A 52 2.92 -53.54 -12.28
N ALA A 53 4.10 -53.80 -11.70
CA ALA A 53 4.83 -52.85 -10.89
C ALA A 53 5.40 -51.77 -11.81
N SER A 54 4.76 -50.59 -11.86
CA SER A 54 5.40 -49.41 -12.42
C SER A 54 6.56 -49.01 -11.50
N LEU A 55 7.79 -49.31 -11.93
CA LEU A 55 9.00 -48.69 -11.38
C LEU A 55 8.92 -47.18 -11.61
N ILE A 56 8.40 -46.44 -10.64
CA ILE A 56 8.69 -45.02 -10.48
C ILE A 56 9.75 -44.97 -9.39
N ALA A 57 11.02 -44.93 -9.81
CA ALA A 57 12.10 -44.62 -8.89
C ALA A 57 11.83 -43.24 -8.28
N PRO A 58 11.85 -43.08 -6.94
CA PRO A 58 11.86 -41.74 -6.36
C PRO A 58 13.18 -41.09 -6.81
N LEU A 59 13.07 -40.11 -7.70
CA LEU A 59 14.17 -39.21 -7.98
C LEU A 59 14.59 -38.65 -6.63
N ALA A 60 15.83 -38.92 -6.21
CA ALA A 60 16.37 -38.39 -4.97
C ALA A 60 16.20 -36.87 -5.01
N ALA A 61 15.23 -36.37 -4.25
CA ALA A 61 15.05 -34.95 -4.05
C ALA A 61 16.28 -34.48 -3.29
N HIS A 62 17.24 -33.91 -4.03
CA HIS A 62 18.42 -33.30 -3.49
C HIS A 62 18.01 -31.96 -2.85
N ALA A 63 17.28 -32.03 -1.75
CA ALA A 63 17.02 -30.89 -0.88
C ALA A 63 18.28 -30.60 -0.07
N SER A 64 19.34 -30.14 -0.75
CA SER A 64 20.47 -29.48 -0.09
C SER A 64 20.05 -28.05 0.25
N GLY A 65 19.11 -27.94 1.18
CA GLY A 65 18.61 -26.68 1.74
C GLY A 65 19.02 -26.49 3.20
N GLY A 66 20.05 -27.21 3.65
CA GLY A 66 20.59 -27.09 5.00
C GLY A 66 21.45 -25.84 5.13
N ALA A 67 21.07 -24.95 6.06
CA ALA A 67 21.87 -23.88 6.66
C ALA A 67 21.79 -22.43 6.11
N THR A 68 21.17 -22.11 4.96
CA THR A 68 21.09 -20.70 4.49
C THR A 68 19.69 -20.15 4.20
N ALA A 69 18.62 -20.95 4.38
CA ALA A 69 17.25 -20.50 4.08
C ALA A 69 16.64 -19.54 5.13
N GLY A 70 17.26 -19.38 6.31
CA GLY A 70 16.60 -18.81 7.49
C GLY A 70 16.88 -17.36 7.87
N ARG A 71 17.89 -16.68 7.30
CA ARG A 71 18.23 -15.28 7.70
C ARG A 71 18.56 -14.33 6.56
N THR A 72 18.97 -14.81 5.39
CA THR A 72 19.44 -13.95 4.28
C THR A 72 18.34 -13.62 3.26
N THR A 73 17.12 -14.13 3.46
CA THR A 73 16.01 -14.01 2.49
C THR A 73 14.97 -12.93 2.86
N SER A 74 15.11 -12.24 4.00
CA SER A 74 14.14 -11.22 4.44
C SER A 74 14.14 -10.00 3.53
N ILE A 75 15.31 -9.50 3.15
CA ILE A 75 15.44 -8.27 2.32
C ILE A 75 14.83 -8.50 0.92
N PRO A 76 15.23 -9.52 0.13
CA PRO A 76 14.64 -9.71 -1.20
C PRO A 76 13.13 -9.96 -1.13
N ARG A 77 12.66 -10.73 -0.15
CA ARG A 77 11.22 -11.02 0.02
C ARG A 77 10.43 -9.78 0.41
N ALA A 78 10.97 -8.91 1.26
CA ALA A 78 10.32 -7.66 1.65
C ALA A 78 10.25 -6.69 0.46
N LYS A 79 11.34 -6.54 -0.31
CA LYS A 79 11.34 -5.72 -1.53
C LYS A 79 10.24 -6.19 -2.49
N LEU A 80 10.13 -7.49 -2.76
CA LEU A 80 9.04 -8.03 -3.61
C LEU A 80 7.62 -7.76 -3.10
N ARG A 81 7.44 -7.62 -1.78
CA ARG A 81 6.11 -7.43 -1.16
C ARG A 81 5.69 -5.98 -1.04
N TYR A 82 6.64 -5.09 -0.75
CA TYR A 82 6.35 -3.74 -0.27
C TYR A 82 6.82 -2.64 -1.23
N SER A 83 7.76 -2.91 -2.15
CA SER A 83 8.28 -1.86 -3.04
C SER A 83 7.19 -1.31 -3.97
N GLY A 84 6.33 -2.15 -4.56
CA GLY A 84 5.26 -1.69 -5.44
C GLY A 84 4.25 -0.79 -4.73
N ARG A 85 3.88 -1.15 -3.49
CA ARG A 85 3.00 -0.36 -2.63
C ARG A 85 3.62 0.98 -2.26
N LEU A 86 4.90 0.96 -1.88
CA LEU A 86 5.66 2.16 -1.57
C LEU A 86 5.84 3.05 -2.80
N THR A 87 6.12 2.49 -3.97
CA THR A 87 6.22 3.23 -5.24
C THR A 87 4.92 3.95 -5.57
N ALA A 88 3.76 3.30 -5.42
CA ALA A 88 2.47 3.94 -5.63
C ALA A 88 2.27 5.14 -4.68
N ALA A 89 2.66 4.99 -3.41
CA ALA A 89 2.58 6.07 -2.43
C ALA A 89 3.57 7.22 -2.73
N VAL A 90 4.78 6.92 -3.20
CA VAL A 90 5.77 7.91 -3.65
C VAL A 90 5.24 8.69 -4.87
N LYS A 91 4.61 8.01 -5.84
CA LYS A 91 3.95 8.68 -6.96
C LYS A 91 2.86 9.64 -6.48
N ALA A 92 2.02 9.21 -5.55
CA ALA A 92 0.99 10.07 -4.96
C ALA A 92 1.60 11.27 -4.20
N PHE A 93 2.75 11.09 -3.54
CA PHE A 93 3.48 12.19 -2.91
C PHE A 93 4.00 13.20 -3.94
N LEU A 94 4.48 12.76 -5.10
CA LEU A 94 4.89 13.66 -6.18
C LEU A 94 3.70 14.41 -6.80
N VAL A 95 2.54 13.76 -6.94
CA VAL A 95 1.30 14.41 -7.37
C VAL A 95 0.88 15.49 -6.35
N LEU A 96 1.07 15.25 -5.05
CA LEU A 96 0.77 16.24 -4.01
C LEU A 96 1.54 17.55 -4.24
N LYS A 97 2.78 17.50 -4.71
CA LYS A 97 3.59 18.68 -5.04
C LYS A 97 2.88 19.63 -5.99
N ALA A 98 2.24 19.08 -7.03
CA ALA A 98 1.57 19.87 -8.05
C ALA A 98 0.32 20.60 -7.54
N SER A 99 -0.23 20.16 -6.41
CA SER A 99 -1.40 20.79 -5.78
C SER A 99 -1.05 21.95 -4.84
N ILE A 100 0.22 22.12 -4.47
CA ILE A 100 0.62 23.17 -3.54
C ILE A 100 0.49 24.53 -4.25
N GLY A 101 -0.17 25.50 -3.60
CA GLY A 101 -0.43 26.81 -4.19
C GLY A 101 -1.65 26.87 -5.10
N THR A 102 -2.33 25.75 -5.38
CA THR A 102 -3.60 25.74 -6.11
C THR A 102 -4.79 25.75 -5.14
N ASP A 103 -5.98 26.07 -5.65
CA ASP A 103 -7.23 25.99 -4.88
C ASP A 103 -7.52 24.56 -4.36
N GLU A 104 -6.87 23.55 -4.94
CA GLU A 104 -7.04 22.14 -4.59
C GLU A 104 -6.10 21.67 -3.47
N GLN A 105 -5.14 22.49 -3.00
CA GLN A 105 -4.13 22.13 -2.01
C GLN A 105 -4.71 21.36 -0.81
N LYS A 106 -5.75 21.92 -0.17
CA LYS A 106 -6.37 21.32 1.01
C LYS A 106 -7.06 19.99 0.69
N LYS A 107 -7.70 19.90 -0.47
CA LYS A 107 -8.38 18.69 -0.93
C LYS A 107 -7.37 17.58 -1.22
N ALA A 108 -6.28 17.91 -1.92
CA ALA A 108 -5.19 17.00 -2.22
C ALA A 108 -4.50 16.52 -0.93
N GLY A 109 -4.25 17.43 0.02
CA GLY A 109 -3.75 17.10 1.35
C GLY A 109 -4.64 16.11 2.09
N LYS A 110 -5.96 16.36 2.15
CA LYS A 110 -6.92 15.45 2.78
C LYS A 110 -7.01 14.08 2.10
N ALA A 111 -6.90 14.03 0.77
CA ALA A 111 -6.89 12.77 0.04
C ALA A 111 -5.64 11.94 0.33
N PHE A 112 -4.46 12.57 0.27
CA PHE A 112 -3.18 11.92 0.53
C PHE A 112 -3.06 11.45 1.98
N PHE A 113 -3.36 12.33 2.94
CA PHE A 113 -3.26 12.07 4.39
C PHE A 113 -4.53 11.45 4.99
N SER A 114 -5.41 10.87 4.17
CA SER A 114 -6.63 10.23 4.66
C SER A 114 -6.29 9.03 5.56
N ASP A 115 -7.16 8.77 6.54
CA ASP A 115 -7.04 7.63 7.45
C ASP A 115 -7.60 6.32 6.86
N ALA A 116 -7.94 6.32 5.56
CA ALA A 116 -8.30 5.10 4.85
C ALA A 116 -7.11 4.12 4.84
N GLU A 117 -7.40 2.83 5.03
CA GLU A 117 -6.36 1.79 5.15
C GLU A 117 -5.46 1.70 3.91
N ASP A 118 -6.02 2.00 2.73
CA ASP A 118 -5.33 1.97 1.44
C ASP A 118 -4.89 3.36 0.95
N SER A 119 -4.89 4.38 1.82
CA SER A 119 -4.40 5.71 1.44
C SER A 119 -2.90 5.69 1.17
N ALA A 120 -2.42 6.60 0.31
CA ALA A 120 -0.99 6.73 0.04
C ALA A 120 -0.17 6.94 1.33
N TYR A 121 -0.71 7.71 2.27
CA TYR A 121 -0.08 7.91 3.57
C TYR A 121 -0.08 6.64 4.45
N SER A 122 -1.16 5.85 4.43
CA SER A 122 -1.24 4.56 5.12
C SER A 122 -0.24 3.55 4.54
N GLU A 123 -0.10 3.52 3.22
CA GLU A 123 0.87 2.69 2.51
C GLU A 123 2.31 3.08 2.84
N LEU A 124 2.62 4.38 2.84
CA LEU A 124 3.92 4.89 3.31
C LEU A 124 4.20 4.45 4.75
N LYS A 125 3.22 4.56 5.65
CA LYS A 125 3.37 4.13 7.05
C LYS A 125 3.66 2.64 7.17
N THR A 126 2.82 1.82 6.54
CA THR A 126 2.82 0.37 6.75
C THR A 126 3.90 -0.32 5.90
N ALA A 127 3.84 -0.16 4.58
CA ALA A 127 4.81 -0.75 3.67
C ALA A 127 6.21 -0.16 3.88
N GLY A 128 6.30 1.15 4.14
CA GLY A 128 7.57 1.82 4.44
C GLY A 128 8.23 1.26 5.71
N TYR A 129 7.50 1.18 6.82
CA TYR A 129 8.09 0.62 8.05
C TYR A 129 8.49 -0.85 7.89
N LEU A 130 7.65 -1.68 7.26
CA LEU A 130 7.93 -3.10 7.05
C LEU A 130 9.15 -3.32 6.16
N LEU A 131 9.34 -2.47 5.14
CA LEU A 131 10.53 -2.50 4.31
C LEU A 131 11.77 -2.03 5.09
N ALA A 132 11.67 -0.94 5.86
CA ALA A 132 12.75 -0.44 6.70
C ALA A 132 13.30 -1.52 7.65
N VAL A 133 12.40 -2.24 8.33
CA VAL A 133 12.75 -3.30 9.28
C VAL A 133 13.38 -4.51 8.59
N ALA A 134 13.10 -4.74 7.31
CA ALA A 134 13.63 -5.89 6.58
C ALA A 134 15.15 -5.89 6.45
N PHE A 135 15.79 -4.71 6.51
CA PHE A 135 17.24 -4.50 6.50
C PHE A 135 17.96 -4.95 7.77
N LYS A 136 17.21 -5.52 8.73
CA LYS A 136 17.74 -6.13 9.92
C LYS A 136 18.49 -7.43 9.59
N ILE A 137 19.82 -7.41 9.73
CA ILE A 137 20.69 -8.58 9.54
C ILE A 137 20.59 -9.54 10.74
N ASP A 138 20.55 -9.00 11.97
CA ASP A 138 20.45 -9.80 13.20
C ASP A 138 19.11 -9.58 13.89
N ALA A 139 18.36 -10.67 14.09
CA ALA A 139 17.10 -10.76 14.84
C ALA A 139 17.15 -10.10 16.24
N LYS A 140 18.33 -10.04 16.87
CA LYS A 140 18.53 -9.47 18.21
C LYS A 140 18.64 -7.94 18.22
N VAL A 141 18.93 -7.31 17.09
CA VAL A 141 19.03 -5.85 17.00
C VAL A 141 17.61 -5.27 17.00
N PRO A 142 17.23 -4.42 17.98
CA PRO A 142 15.91 -3.80 17.96
C PRO A 142 15.75 -2.91 16.72
N PRO A 143 14.55 -2.82 16.12
CA PRO A 143 14.31 -2.01 14.92
C PRO A 143 14.81 -0.57 15.02
N ASP A 144 14.73 0.05 16.20
CA ASP A 144 15.13 1.44 16.43
C ASP A 144 16.62 1.72 16.22
N LYS A 145 17.45 0.68 16.22
CA LYS A 145 18.89 0.80 15.97
C LYS A 145 19.24 0.70 14.48
N LEU A 146 18.28 0.36 13.62
CA LEU A 146 18.51 0.29 12.18
C LEU A 146 18.49 1.70 11.58
N GLU A 147 19.50 2.02 10.78
CA GLU A 147 19.59 3.33 10.10
C GLU A 147 18.39 3.58 9.17
N THR A 148 17.91 2.53 8.49
CA THR A 148 16.69 2.58 7.66
C THR A 148 15.44 2.95 8.46
N VAL A 149 15.31 2.46 9.70
CA VAL A 149 14.18 2.78 10.59
C VAL A 149 14.32 4.20 11.13
N LYS A 150 15.54 4.68 11.41
CA LYS A 150 15.77 6.09 11.80
C LYS A 150 15.41 7.04 10.66
N ALA A 151 15.82 6.72 9.43
CA ALA A 151 15.44 7.48 8.23
C ALA A 151 13.92 7.49 8.05
N PHE A 152 13.26 6.33 8.21
CA PHE A 152 11.81 6.23 8.17
C PHE A 152 11.12 7.09 9.23
N LYS A 153 11.60 7.07 10.48
CA LYS A 153 11.04 7.92 11.55
C LYS A 153 11.21 9.41 11.26
N LYS A 154 12.35 9.81 10.67
CA LYS A 154 12.57 11.19 10.22
C LYS A 154 11.54 11.55 9.14
N LEU A 155 11.37 10.69 8.14
CA LEU A 155 10.36 10.86 7.09
C LEU A 155 8.95 11.04 7.68
N MET A 156 8.54 10.17 8.60
CA MET A 156 7.22 10.27 9.23
C MET A 156 7.03 11.59 9.98
N LYS A 157 8.07 12.09 10.65
CA LYS A 157 8.02 13.39 11.33
C LYS A 157 7.85 14.53 10.31
N ASP A 158 8.63 14.52 9.23
CA ASP A 158 8.57 15.56 8.21
C ASP A 158 7.24 15.51 7.41
N LEU A 159 6.65 14.32 7.23
CA LEU A 159 5.31 14.14 6.67
C LEU A 159 4.20 14.69 7.57
N GLU A 160 4.34 14.59 8.89
CA GLU A 160 3.39 15.23 9.83
C GLU A 160 3.52 16.76 9.82
N GLU A 161 4.73 17.30 9.61
CA GLU A 161 4.91 18.74 9.34
C GLU A 161 4.24 19.13 8.01
N LEU A 162 4.40 18.32 6.97
CA LEU A 162 3.73 18.54 5.68
C LEU A 162 2.21 18.49 5.80
N LYS A 163 1.66 17.50 6.52
CA LYS A 163 0.22 17.39 6.79
C LYS A 163 -0.34 18.69 7.36
N LYS A 164 0.34 19.28 8.34
CA LYS A 164 -0.03 20.58 8.92
C LYS A 164 0.11 21.72 7.93
N GLY A 165 1.18 21.71 7.12
CA GLY A 165 1.42 22.70 6.07
C GLY A 165 0.33 22.71 4.99
N MET A 166 -0.20 21.55 4.61
CA MET A 166 -1.24 21.42 3.58
C MET A 166 -2.55 22.14 3.95
N ASP A 167 -2.88 22.25 5.24
CA ASP A 167 -4.03 23.01 5.73
C ASP A 167 -3.76 24.52 5.84
N GLY A 168 -2.48 24.91 5.79
CA GLY A 168 -1.99 26.26 5.98
C GLY A 168 -1.73 27.02 4.68
N LYS A 169 -0.71 27.89 4.71
CA LYS A 169 -0.29 28.72 3.58
C LYS A 169 0.58 27.92 2.61
N PRO A 170 0.55 28.22 1.30
CA PRO A 170 1.33 27.49 0.31
C PRO A 170 2.84 27.53 0.60
N ALA A 171 3.39 28.67 1.03
CA ALA A 171 4.80 28.77 1.40
C ALA A 171 5.22 27.82 2.53
N ASP A 172 4.33 27.59 3.51
CA ASP A 172 4.59 26.64 4.60
C ASP A 172 4.52 25.19 4.10
N ALA A 173 3.55 24.89 3.23
CA ALA A 173 3.42 23.60 2.57
C ALA A 173 4.63 23.28 1.68
N GLU A 174 5.11 24.23 0.88
CA GLU A 174 6.31 24.07 0.03
C GLU A 174 7.56 23.78 0.87
N LYS A 175 7.77 24.53 1.95
CA LYS A 175 8.90 24.31 2.85
C LYS A 175 8.83 22.94 3.52
N ALA A 176 7.66 22.55 4.00
CA ALA A 176 7.46 21.24 4.60
C ALA A 176 7.60 20.10 3.57
N PHE A 177 7.16 20.33 2.33
CA PHE A 177 7.31 19.39 1.23
C PHE A 177 8.78 19.19 0.86
N GLY A 178 9.58 20.26 0.84
CA GLY A 178 11.04 20.19 0.65
C GLY A 178 11.71 19.30 1.68
N LYS A 179 11.45 19.54 2.98
CA LYS A 179 11.98 18.68 4.07
C LYS A 179 11.52 17.23 3.94
N ALA A 180 10.24 17.00 3.67
CA ALA A 180 9.70 15.67 3.48
C ALA A 180 10.39 14.97 2.28
N SER A 181 10.63 15.68 1.18
CA SER A 181 11.33 15.16 0.01
C SER A 181 12.77 14.75 0.33
N GLU A 182 13.51 15.58 1.07
CA GLU A 182 14.87 15.25 1.52
C GLU A 182 14.88 13.99 2.39
N SER A 183 13.96 13.90 3.36
CA SER A 183 13.85 12.72 4.23
C SER A 183 13.39 11.47 3.48
N LEU A 184 12.56 11.63 2.45
CA LEU A 184 12.10 10.55 1.61
C LEU A 184 13.24 10.01 0.74
N ASN A 185 14.08 10.87 0.15
CA ASN A 185 15.28 10.45 -0.55
C ASN A 185 16.26 9.69 0.36
N LEU A 186 16.53 10.21 1.56
CA LEU A 186 17.38 9.50 2.54
C LEU A 186 16.81 8.12 2.91
N TYR A 187 15.49 8.03 3.05
CA TYR A 187 14.83 6.77 3.31
C TYR A 187 14.92 5.82 2.11
N LEU A 188 14.60 6.30 0.89
CA LEU A 188 14.63 5.52 -0.36
C LEU A 188 16.03 4.99 -0.66
N GLU A 189 17.06 5.81 -0.46
CA GLU A 189 18.46 5.38 -0.54
C GLU A 189 18.74 4.26 0.46
N GLY A 190 18.34 4.43 1.73
CA GLY A 190 18.53 3.44 2.78
C GLY A 190 17.79 2.11 2.51
N VAL A 191 16.67 2.14 1.80
CA VAL A 191 15.94 0.93 1.38
C VAL A 191 16.24 0.49 -0.05
N GLU A 192 17.28 1.06 -0.66
CA GLU A 192 17.77 0.74 -2.00
C GLU A 192 16.66 0.78 -3.07
N LEU A 193 15.86 1.84 -3.04
CA LEU A 193 14.86 2.17 -4.04
C LEU A 193 15.31 3.41 -4.85
N PRO A 194 14.76 3.62 -6.06
CA PRO A 194 15.05 4.81 -6.83
C PRO A 194 14.77 6.10 -6.03
N LEU A 195 15.49 7.17 -6.35
CA LEU A 195 15.28 8.49 -5.74
C LEU A 195 14.12 9.22 -6.43
N LEU A 196 13.63 10.30 -5.81
CA LEU A 196 12.44 11.02 -6.29
C LEU A 196 12.58 11.63 -7.71
N ASP A 197 13.80 11.87 -8.17
CA ASP A 197 14.14 12.38 -9.50
C ASP A 197 14.23 11.27 -10.57
N ASP A 198 14.10 10.00 -10.18
CA ASP A 198 14.14 8.88 -11.10
C ASP A 198 12.84 8.76 -11.92
N SER A 199 12.98 8.37 -13.19
CA SER A 199 11.86 8.24 -14.12
C SER A 199 10.85 7.15 -13.75
N SER A 200 11.22 6.19 -12.90
CA SER A 200 10.31 5.15 -12.37
C SER A 200 9.11 5.72 -11.61
N TYR A 201 9.23 6.93 -11.07
CA TYR A 201 8.15 7.63 -10.38
C TYR A 201 7.32 8.55 -11.27
N SER A 202 7.63 8.63 -12.56
CA SER A 202 6.77 9.37 -13.49
C SER A 202 5.34 8.82 -13.44
N PRO A 203 4.31 9.69 -13.40
CA PRO A 203 2.96 9.25 -13.69
C PRO A 203 2.95 8.63 -15.10
N ALA A 204 2.29 7.48 -15.22
CA ALA A 204 2.07 6.80 -16.49
C ALA A 204 0.91 7.46 -17.25
#